data_AF-A0A254TT53-F1
#
_entry.id   AF-A0A254TT53-F1
#
_cell.length_a   1.000
_cell.length_b   1.000
_cell.length_c   1.000
_cell.angle_alpha   90.00
_cell.angle_beta   90.00
_cell.angle_gamma   90.00
#
_symmetry.space_group_name_H-M   'P 1'
#
loop_
_entity.id
_entity.type
_entity.pdbx_description
1 polymer ?
#
loop_
_entity_poly.entity_id
_entity_poly.type
_entity_poly.pdbx_seq_one_letter_code
_entity_poly.pdbx_strand_id
1 'polypeptide(L)'
;MALPVDIDSISLTQQLSSPPKASLQILGTHSVNQDNNFIDFDIWVDCTKIYGIESAKFLTDREVESRSWSYSADHDNGDPKVILGGWLDDWLNYNNTDDRSWALWKSGHFPDEDCTALEGHLERLARKTAYGGTVEVLFHTPSTEFEAGKNASNENTNIANIYVHWTFECPFTPIDQVWSELVMNAMVDHKKGWIEPHLPKPSHGMSPFRRAMRANGTSRIVSQEQDSNEVTRSVRQFSSWGCDASV
;
A
#
# COMPACT_ATOMS: atom_id res chain seq x y z
N MET A 1 2.18 17.17 -37.46
CA MET A 1 3.03 17.73 -36.39
C MET A 1 2.11 17.96 -35.20
N ALA A 2 2.25 17.16 -34.15
CA ALA A 2 1.52 17.37 -32.91
C ALA A 2 2.18 18.54 -32.17
N LEU A 3 1.38 19.54 -31.80
CA LEU A 3 1.84 20.60 -30.90
C LEU A 3 2.28 19.95 -29.58
N PRO A 4 3.34 20.45 -28.92
CA PRO A 4 3.60 20.06 -27.55
C PRO A 4 2.37 20.50 -26.74
N VAL A 5 1.78 19.55 -26.01
CA VAL A 5 0.76 19.85 -25.01
C VAL A 5 1.39 20.86 -24.07
N ASP A 6 0.86 22.08 -24.07
CA ASP A 6 1.12 23.05 -23.02
C ASP A 6 0.87 22.31 -21.71
N ILE A 7 1.94 22.07 -20.94
CA ILE A 7 1.79 21.74 -19.52
C ILE A 7 1.33 23.05 -18.90
N ASP A 8 0.05 23.34 -19.09
CA ASP A 8 -0.69 24.33 -18.37
C ASP A 8 -0.38 24.12 -16.90
N SER A 9 -0.04 25.21 -16.22
CA SER A 9 0.22 25.28 -14.80
C SER A 9 -0.92 24.61 -14.05
N ILE A 10 -0.75 23.33 -13.70
CA ILE A 10 -1.71 22.61 -12.88
C ILE A 10 -1.79 23.37 -11.56
N SER A 11 -2.98 23.88 -11.22
CA SER A 11 -3.17 24.67 -10.02
C SER A 11 -2.87 23.85 -8.77
N LEU A 12 -2.41 24.51 -7.70
CA LEU A 12 -2.19 23.87 -6.41
C LEU A 12 -3.42 23.07 -5.97
N THR A 13 -4.62 23.62 -6.14
CA THR A 13 -5.90 22.95 -5.83
C THR A 13 -6.09 21.63 -6.58
N GLN A 14 -5.72 21.58 -7.85
CA GLN A 14 -5.79 20.35 -8.64
C GLN A 14 -4.76 19.34 -8.16
N GLN A 15 -3.54 19.77 -7.81
CA GLN A 15 -2.53 18.90 -7.22
C GLN A 15 -2.96 18.36 -5.85
N LEU A 16 -3.53 19.19 -4.98
CA LEU A 16 -4.03 18.78 -3.68
C LEU A 16 -5.29 17.91 -3.75
N SER A 17 -5.93 17.80 -4.92
CA SER A 17 -7.05 16.88 -5.12
C SER A 17 -6.61 15.47 -5.50
N SER A 18 -5.32 15.27 -5.76
CA SER A 18 -4.74 13.98 -6.11
C SER A 18 -3.70 13.58 -5.05
N PRO A 19 -3.95 12.54 -4.25
CA PRO A 19 -2.98 12.01 -3.28
C PRO A 19 -1.75 11.42 -4.00
N PRO A 20 -0.64 11.17 -3.27
CA PRO A 20 0.43 10.34 -3.80
C PRO A 20 -0.09 8.91 -4.05
N LYS A 21 0.57 8.18 -4.95
CA LYS A 21 0.28 6.75 -5.11
C LYS A 21 0.73 6.02 -3.85
N ALA A 22 -0.06 5.06 -3.39
CA ALA A 22 0.24 4.25 -2.22
C ALA A 22 -0.02 2.78 -2.55
N SER A 23 0.78 1.89 -2.00
CA SER A 23 0.58 0.46 -2.16
C SER A 23 0.99 -0.32 -0.92
N LEU A 24 0.31 -1.43 -0.70
CA LEU A 24 0.61 -2.37 0.35
C LEU A 24 1.25 -3.62 -0.24
N GLN A 25 2.35 -4.05 0.34
CA GLN A 25 3.03 -5.29 0.02
C GLN A 25 2.79 -6.29 1.14
N ILE A 26 2.39 -7.52 0.79
CA ILE A 26 2.23 -8.64 1.69
C ILE A 26 3.25 -9.70 1.28
N LEU A 27 4.29 -9.84 2.08
CA LEU A 27 5.45 -10.67 1.79
C LEU A 27 5.40 -11.94 2.66
N GLY A 28 5.46 -13.10 2.02
CA GLY A 28 5.57 -14.40 2.68
C GLY A 28 6.97 -14.96 2.49
N THR A 29 7.68 -15.19 3.58
CA THR A 29 9.03 -15.75 3.57
C THR A 29 9.13 -16.97 4.47
N HIS A 30 10.03 -17.89 4.12
CA HIS A 30 10.50 -18.90 5.06
C HIS A 30 12.02 -18.95 5.05
N SER A 31 12.60 -19.16 6.23
CA SER A 31 14.03 -19.38 6.37
C SER A 31 14.34 -20.82 5.94
N VAL A 32 15.29 -20.97 5.01
CA VAL A 32 15.81 -22.27 4.57
C VAL A 32 17.09 -22.63 5.35
N ASN A 33 17.81 -21.61 5.84
CA ASN A 33 18.99 -21.67 6.72
C ASN A 33 19.12 -20.32 7.45
N GLN A 34 20.05 -20.22 8.42
CA GLN A 34 20.26 -19.01 9.23
C GLN A 34 20.46 -17.70 8.43
N ASP A 35 20.92 -17.79 7.18
CA ASP A 35 21.26 -16.62 6.35
C ASP A 35 20.41 -16.46 5.08
N ASN A 36 19.47 -17.37 4.80
CA ASN A 36 18.72 -17.38 3.54
C ASN A 36 17.21 -17.49 3.77
N ASN A 37 16.50 -16.38 3.52
CA ASN A 37 15.05 -16.35 3.44
C ASN A 37 14.60 -16.52 1.99
N PHE A 38 13.72 -17.49 1.74
CA PHE A 38 13.08 -17.68 0.44
C PHE A 38 11.73 -16.94 0.41
N ILE A 39 11.43 -16.29 -0.72
CA ILE A 39 10.15 -15.60 -0.93
C ILE A 39 9.15 -16.57 -1.56
N ASP A 40 8.18 -17.01 -0.76
CA ASP A 40 7.08 -17.87 -1.18
C ASP A 40 6.02 -17.12 -1.98
N PHE A 41 5.66 -15.91 -1.53
CA PHE A 41 4.72 -15.01 -2.20
C PHE A 41 5.08 -13.55 -1.92
N ASP A 42 4.75 -12.68 -2.87
CA ASP A 42 5.01 -11.24 -2.82
C ASP A 42 3.82 -10.52 -3.46
N ILE A 43 2.81 -10.20 -2.66
CA ILE A 43 1.50 -9.77 -3.13
C ILE A 43 1.41 -8.24 -2.99
N TRP A 44 1.01 -7.57 -4.06
CA TRP A 44 0.84 -6.11 -4.08
C TRP A 44 -0.63 -5.72 -4.16
N VAL A 45 -1.02 -4.74 -3.36
CA VAL A 45 -2.38 -4.21 -3.26
C VAL A 45 -2.35 -2.70 -3.44
N ASP A 46 -3.24 -2.18 -4.27
CA ASP A 46 -3.37 -0.74 -4.50
C ASP A 46 -4.15 -0.07 -3.35
N CYS A 47 -3.60 1.00 -2.78
CA CYS A 47 -4.19 1.75 -1.67
C CYS A 47 -4.87 3.02 -2.20
N THR A 48 -6.00 2.84 -2.89
CA THR A 48 -6.74 3.94 -3.53
C THR A 48 -7.68 4.70 -2.61
N LYS A 49 -8.00 4.15 -1.43
CA LYS A 49 -8.90 4.78 -0.46
C LYS A 49 -8.13 5.68 0.49
N ILE A 50 -8.63 6.89 0.70
CA ILE A 50 -7.90 7.98 1.36
C ILE A 50 -8.83 8.64 2.39
N TYR A 51 -8.32 8.85 3.60
CA TYR A 51 -9.00 9.64 4.63
C TYR A 51 -8.95 11.14 4.30
N GLY A 52 -7.77 11.62 3.90
CA GLY A 52 -7.57 13.00 3.46
C GLY A 52 -6.16 13.51 3.73
N ILE A 53 -6.02 14.83 3.68
CA ILE A 53 -4.81 15.51 4.13
C ILE A 53 -4.87 15.62 5.65
N GLU A 54 -3.85 15.10 6.31
CA GLU A 54 -3.70 15.13 7.77
C GLU A 54 -2.96 16.38 8.22
N SER A 55 -1.93 16.77 7.50
CA SER A 55 -1.17 17.97 7.81
C SER A 55 -0.55 18.57 6.57
N ALA A 56 -0.27 19.87 6.67
CA ALA A 56 0.44 20.60 5.67
C ALA A 56 1.38 21.63 6.30
N LYS A 57 2.52 21.85 5.66
CA LYS A 57 3.52 22.83 6.08
C LYS A 57 3.94 23.66 4.88
N PHE A 58 3.91 24.97 5.03
CA PHE A 58 4.34 25.94 4.03
C PHE A 58 5.61 26.63 4.54
N LEU A 59 6.68 26.55 3.75
CA LEU A 59 8.00 27.09 4.06
C LEU A 59 8.49 27.95 2.91
N THR A 60 9.20 29.01 3.23
CA THR A 60 9.85 29.89 2.23
C THR A 60 11.35 29.92 2.48
N ASP A 61 12.18 30.08 1.44
CA ASP A 61 13.65 30.01 1.52
C ASP A 61 14.30 30.95 2.54
N ARG A 62 13.58 31.98 3.01
CA ARG A 62 14.08 32.94 4.00
C ARG A 62 13.59 32.69 5.42
N GLU A 63 12.83 31.61 5.66
CA GLU A 63 12.11 31.32 6.93
C GLU A 63 11.23 32.48 7.43
N VAL A 64 11.00 33.51 6.61
CA VAL A 64 10.23 34.71 6.98
C VAL A 64 8.76 34.36 7.23
N GLU A 65 8.27 33.36 6.50
CA GLU A 65 6.94 32.80 6.70
C GLU A 65 7.03 31.27 6.81
N SER A 66 6.64 30.75 7.98
CA SER A 66 6.34 29.34 8.22
C SER A 66 4.89 29.25 8.67
N ARG A 67 4.06 28.55 7.90
CA ARG A 67 2.65 28.30 8.23
C ARG A 67 2.40 26.80 8.26
N SER A 68 1.57 26.34 9.18
CA SER A 68 1.24 24.92 9.32
C SER A 68 -0.25 24.73 9.56
N TRP A 69 -0.78 23.68 8.98
CA TRP A 69 -2.15 23.22 9.16
C TRP A 69 -2.12 21.75 9.54
N SER A 70 -2.99 21.34 10.44
CA SER A 70 -3.17 19.94 10.81
C SER A 70 -4.65 19.68 11.06
N TYR A 71 -5.13 18.52 10.64
CA TYR A 71 -6.45 18.04 10.94
C TYR A 71 -6.61 17.84 12.45
N SER A 72 -7.78 18.20 12.99
CA SER A 72 -8.19 17.92 14.35
C SER A 72 -9.65 17.49 14.31
N ALA A 73 -9.96 16.32 14.87
CA ALA A 73 -11.33 15.82 14.91
C ALA A 73 -12.25 16.69 15.80
N ASP A 74 -11.66 17.42 16.76
CA ASP A 74 -12.39 18.20 17.76
C ASP A 74 -12.68 19.65 17.30
N HIS A 75 -12.15 20.06 16.15
CA HIS A 75 -12.25 21.41 15.63
C HIS A 75 -12.48 21.45 14.13
N ASP A 76 -13.34 22.36 13.67
CA ASP A 76 -13.48 22.66 12.25
C ASP A 76 -12.28 23.48 11.80
N ASN A 77 -11.25 22.79 11.29
CA ASN A 77 -10.00 23.40 10.85
C ASN A 77 -10.06 23.91 9.40
N GLY A 78 -11.24 23.92 8.77
CA GLY A 78 -11.44 24.34 7.38
C GLY A 78 -10.83 23.39 6.35
N ASP A 79 -11.13 23.63 5.06
CA ASP A 79 -10.56 22.84 3.96
C ASP A 79 -9.08 23.20 3.75
N PRO A 80 -8.14 22.24 3.90
CA PRO A 80 -6.72 22.49 3.70
C PRO A 80 -6.40 23.01 2.29
N LYS A 81 -7.21 22.66 1.28
CA LYS A 81 -7.02 23.15 -0.10
C LYS A 81 -7.23 24.65 -0.21
N VAL A 82 -8.24 25.16 0.49
CA VAL A 82 -8.56 26.60 0.52
C VAL A 82 -7.49 27.36 1.29
N ILE A 83 -7.05 26.81 2.43
CA ILE A 83 -6.04 27.42 3.28
C ILE A 83 -4.69 27.51 2.57
N LEU A 84 -4.21 26.39 2.01
CA LEU A 84 -2.96 26.35 1.27
C LEU A 84 -3.00 27.21 0.00
N GLY A 85 -4.14 27.21 -0.71
CA GLY A 85 -4.37 28.10 -1.84
C GLY A 85 -4.24 29.57 -1.44
N GLY A 86 -4.92 29.98 -0.37
CA GLY A 86 -4.84 31.35 0.15
C GLY A 86 -3.42 31.74 0.60
N TRP A 87 -2.69 30.83 1.27
CA TRP A 87 -1.29 31.10 1.65
C TRP A 87 -0.37 31.28 0.44
N LEU A 88 -0.54 30.45 -0.58
CA LEU A 88 0.23 30.56 -1.81
C LEU A 88 -0.12 31.86 -2.55
N ASP A 89 -1.40 32.22 -2.64
CA ASP A 89 -1.86 33.45 -3.31
C ASP A 89 -1.38 34.71 -2.56
N ASP A 90 -1.47 34.73 -1.23
CA ASP A 90 -0.90 35.80 -0.40
C ASP A 90 0.58 35.96 -0.70
N TRP A 91 1.31 34.83 -0.71
CA TRP A 91 2.75 34.83 -0.92
C TRP A 91 3.14 35.18 -2.34
N LEU A 92 2.40 34.77 -3.37
CA LEU A 92 2.72 35.13 -4.76
C LEU A 92 2.47 36.62 -5.02
N ASN A 93 1.43 37.21 -4.41
CA ASN A 93 1.04 38.60 -4.64
C ASN A 93 1.74 39.62 -3.72
N TYR A 94 2.52 39.16 -2.74
CA TYR A 94 3.21 40.03 -1.78
C TYR A 94 4.31 40.89 -2.45
N ASN A 95 4.22 42.23 -2.43
CA ASN A 95 5.27 43.13 -2.95
C ASN A 95 5.63 43.02 -4.46
N ASN A 96 4.81 42.38 -5.30
CA ASN A 96 4.92 42.42 -6.78
C ASN A 96 6.33 42.09 -7.32
N THR A 97 6.97 41.04 -6.79
CA THR A 97 8.27 40.54 -7.27
C THR A 97 8.06 39.38 -8.22
N ASP A 98 8.57 39.50 -9.46
CA ASP A 98 8.35 38.53 -10.53
C ASP A 98 9.13 37.21 -10.36
N ASP A 99 10.07 37.11 -9.41
CA ASP A 99 10.93 35.93 -9.21
C ASP A 99 10.46 35.02 -8.07
N ARG A 100 9.26 34.43 -8.21
CA ARG A 100 8.70 33.48 -7.24
C ARG A 100 8.22 32.19 -7.90
N SER A 101 8.57 31.07 -7.29
CA SER A 101 8.09 29.74 -7.66
C SER A 101 7.69 28.94 -6.43
N TRP A 102 7.00 27.82 -6.63
CA TRP A 102 6.67 26.92 -5.54
C TRP A 102 6.91 25.45 -5.92
N ALA A 103 7.21 24.65 -4.91
CA ALA A 103 7.38 23.22 -5.01
C ALA A 103 6.42 22.55 -4.01
N LEU A 104 5.81 21.45 -4.44
CA LEU A 104 4.89 20.65 -3.65
C LEU A 104 5.45 19.25 -3.44
N TRP A 105 5.52 18.87 -2.18
CA TRP A 105 5.96 17.58 -1.70
C TRP A 105 4.78 16.84 -1.11
N LYS A 106 4.44 15.68 -1.69
CA LYS A 106 3.39 14.82 -1.18
C LYS A 106 4.00 13.57 -0.55
N SER A 107 3.54 13.27 0.65
CA SER A 107 3.84 12.04 1.37
C SER A 107 2.56 11.53 2.01
N GLY A 108 2.58 10.32 2.53
CA GLY A 108 1.48 9.85 3.34
C GLY A 108 1.82 8.57 4.06
N HIS A 109 0.97 8.24 5.01
CA HIS A 109 1.13 7.10 5.88
C HIS A 109 -0.16 6.30 5.98
N PHE A 110 -0.01 5.10 6.49
CA PHE A 110 -1.10 4.22 6.87
C PHE A 110 -1.11 4.15 8.41
N PRO A 111 -2.24 4.38 9.10
CA PRO A 111 -2.28 4.41 10.55
C PRO A 111 -1.74 3.13 11.20
N ASP A 112 -0.90 3.27 12.22
CA ASP A 112 -0.20 2.14 12.86
C ASP A 112 -1.18 1.10 13.44
N GLU A 113 -2.31 1.56 13.99
CA GLU A 113 -3.36 0.68 14.54
C GLU A 113 -4.00 -0.18 13.44
N ASP A 114 -4.30 0.42 12.29
CA ASP A 114 -4.87 -0.27 11.13
C ASP A 114 -3.85 -1.23 10.51
N CYS A 115 -2.56 -0.84 10.48
CA CYS A 115 -1.47 -1.69 10.02
C CYS A 115 -1.33 -2.94 10.88
N THR A 116 -1.29 -2.77 12.20
CA THR A 116 -1.21 -3.88 13.16
C THR A 116 -2.44 -4.81 13.04
N ALA A 117 -3.64 -4.24 12.89
CA ALA A 117 -4.87 -5.02 12.72
C ALA A 117 -4.86 -5.83 11.41
N LEU A 118 -4.34 -5.24 10.33
CA LEU A 118 -4.21 -5.86 9.03
C LEU A 118 -3.17 -7.00 9.04
N GLU A 119 -2.00 -6.78 9.64
CA GLU A 119 -0.97 -7.79 9.88
C GLU A 119 -1.54 -9.01 10.60
N GLY A 120 -2.18 -8.79 11.76
CA GLY A 120 -2.80 -9.87 12.54
C GLY A 120 -3.93 -10.58 11.79
N HIS A 121 -4.60 -9.93 10.83
CA HIS A 121 -5.55 -10.59 9.94
C HIS A 121 -4.84 -11.45 8.89
N LEU A 122 -3.81 -10.93 8.24
CA LEU A 122 -3.03 -11.63 7.22
C LEU A 122 -2.33 -12.87 7.78
N GLU A 123 -1.79 -12.81 8.99
CA GLU A 123 -1.25 -13.98 9.69
C GLU A 123 -2.33 -15.04 9.97
N ARG A 124 -3.56 -14.62 10.29
CA ARG A 124 -4.69 -15.55 10.46
C ARG A 124 -5.07 -16.21 9.13
N LEU A 125 -5.04 -15.47 8.02
CA LEU A 125 -5.27 -16.03 6.68
C LEU A 125 -4.19 -17.03 6.29
N ALA A 126 -2.92 -16.70 6.53
CA ALA A 126 -1.79 -17.59 6.28
C ALA A 126 -1.90 -18.91 7.08
N ARG A 127 -2.25 -18.84 8.37
CA ARG A 127 -2.52 -20.05 9.17
C ARG A 127 -3.70 -20.86 8.64
N LYS A 128 -4.75 -20.21 8.14
CA LYS A 128 -5.90 -20.89 7.50
C LYS A 128 -5.53 -21.61 6.20
N THR A 129 -4.42 -21.24 5.56
CA THR A 129 -3.89 -21.95 4.39
C THR A 129 -2.79 -22.96 4.76
N ALA A 130 -2.54 -23.19 6.06
CA ALA A 130 -1.44 -24.01 6.59
C ALA A 130 -0.04 -23.48 6.23
N TYR A 131 0.10 -22.18 5.98
CA TYR A 131 1.41 -21.55 5.84
C TYR A 131 2.11 -21.50 7.19
N GLY A 132 3.37 -21.93 7.24
CA GLY A 132 4.20 -21.91 8.45
C GLY A 132 5.45 -21.03 8.34
N GLY A 133 5.55 -20.22 7.28
CA GLY A 133 6.56 -19.16 7.18
C GLY A 133 6.14 -17.88 7.91
N THR A 134 6.95 -16.84 7.76
CA THR A 134 6.71 -15.48 8.26
C THR A 134 5.95 -14.64 7.24
N VAL A 135 5.06 -13.77 7.74
CA VAL A 135 4.30 -12.82 6.92
C VAL A 135 4.67 -11.42 7.37
N GLU A 136 5.10 -10.59 6.42
CA GLU A 136 5.42 -9.18 6.62
C GLU A 136 4.47 -8.31 5.79
N VAL A 137 4.12 -7.15 6.33
CA VAL A 137 3.27 -6.16 5.66
C VAL A 137 4.03 -4.85 5.58
N LEU A 138 4.15 -4.31 4.37
CA LEU A 138 4.91 -3.09 4.12
C LEU A 138 4.04 -2.09 3.38
N PHE A 139 3.96 -0.87 3.89
CA PHE A 139 3.26 0.23 3.23
C PHE A 139 4.26 1.11 2.47
N HIS A 140 3.95 1.38 1.20
CA HIS A 140 4.82 2.10 0.28
C HIS A 140 4.12 3.34 -0.25
N THR A 141 4.70 4.51 0.00
CA THR A 141 4.25 5.82 -0.53
C THR A 141 5.44 6.56 -1.14
N PRO A 142 5.71 6.42 -2.46
CA PRO A 142 6.75 7.21 -3.11
C PRO A 142 6.49 8.71 -2.92
N SER A 143 7.46 9.42 -2.36
CA SER A 143 7.43 10.88 -2.25
C SER A 143 7.34 11.47 -3.66
N THR A 144 6.27 12.21 -3.92
CA THR A 144 6.09 12.85 -5.23
C THR A 144 6.43 14.33 -5.09
N GLU A 145 7.41 14.78 -5.87
CA GLU A 145 7.78 16.19 -6.01
C GLU A 145 7.10 16.76 -7.25
N PHE A 146 6.51 17.95 -7.10
CA PHE A 146 5.93 18.72 -8.19
C PHE A 146 6.41 20.15 -8.09
N GLU A 147 7.22 20.58 -9.05
CA GLU A 147 7.59 21.98 -9.20
C GLU A 147 6.60 22.69 -10.13
N ALA A 148 6.03 23.80 -9.67
CA ALA A 148 5.24 24.67 -10.51
C ALA A 148 5.48 26.13 -10.16
N GLY A 149 5.76 26.92 -11.19
CA GLY A 149 6.08 28.33 -11.07
C GLY A 149 6.80 28.79 -12.32
N LYS A 150 6.03 29.19 -13.33
CA LYS A 150 6.56 29.90 -14.49
C LYS A 150 6.79 31.34 -14.02
N ASN A 151 8.04 31.70 -13.76
CA ASN A 151 8.66 33.03 -13.97
C ASN A 151 10.12 33.03 -13.45
N ALA A 152 10.88 31.96 -13.72
CA ALA A 152 12.25 31.86 -13.25
C ALA A 152 13.22 32.53 -14.25
N SER A 153 13.74 33.70 -13.89
CA SER A 153 15.11 34.07 -14.22
C SER A 153 16.06 33.15 -13.44
N ASN A 154 17.08 32.58 -14.11
CA ASN A 154 18.00 31.56 -13.56
C ASN A 154 18.84 32.02 -12.36
N GLU A 155 18.72 33.27 -11.90
CA GLU A 155 19.73 33.88 -11.03
C GLU A 155 19.24 34.23 -9.61
N ASN A 156 17.93 34.28 -9.29
CA ASN A 156 17.44 34.57 -7.92
C ASN A 156 15.95 34.16 -7.69
N THR A 157 15.61 32.88 -7.79
CA THR A 157 14.24 32.43 -7.51
C THR A 157 14.01 32.27 -6.01
N ASN A 158 13.01 32.95 -5.44
CA ASN A 158 12.52 32.59 -4.11
C ASN A 158 11.52 31.44 -4.28
N ILE A 159 11.73 30.34 -3.56
CA ILE A 159 10.90 29.14 -3.65
C ILE A 159 10.08 28.98 -2.37
N ALA A 160 8.79 28.73 -2.54
CA ALA A 160 7.91 28.25 -1.48
C ALA A 160 7.81 26.72 -1.53
N ASN A 161 8.18 26.04 -0.46
CA ASN A 161 8.04 24.60 -0.30
C ASN A 161 6.76 24.26 0.48
N ILE A 162 5.88 23.50 -0.15
CA ILE A 162 4.62 23.04 0.41
C ILE A 162 4.75 21.55 0.66
N TYR A 163 4.71 21.12 1.92
CA TYR A 163 4.71 19.72 2.32
C TYR A 163 3.32 19.32 2.73
N VAL A 164 2.81 18.23 2.16
CA VAL A 164 1.47 17.72 2.43
C VAL A 164 1.56 16.26 2.81
N HIS A 165 1.02 15.95 3.99
CA HIS A 165 0.95 14.60 4.53
C HIS A 165 -0.47 14.07 4.43
N TRP A 166 -0.62 12.92 3.79
CA TRP A 166 -1.90 12.24 3.59
C TRP A 166 -2.05 11.05 4.55
N THR A 167 -3.29 10.76 4.92
CA THR A 167 -3.65 9.52 5.62
C THR A 167 -4.45 8.63 4.68
N PHE A 168 -4.02 7.37 4.54
CA PHE A 168 -4.69 6.37 3.72
C PHE A 168 -5.59 5.48 4.57
N GLU A 169 -6.70 5.05 3.98
CA GLU A 169 -7.56 4.03 4.60
C GLU A 169 -6.97 2.64 4.40
N CYS A 170 -7.35 1.72 5.28
CA CYS A 170 -7.04 0.30 5.11
C CYS A 170 -7.66 -0.21 3.79
N PRO A 171 -6.86 -0.85 2.90
CA PRO A 171 -7.37 -1.27 1.59
C PRO A 171 -8.50 -2.30 1.71
N PHE A 172 -8.46 -3.12 2.76
CA PHE A 172 -9.51 -4.06 3.11
C PHE A 172 -9.45 -4.44 4.59
N THR A 173 -10.61 -4.71 5.19
CA THR A 173 -10.71 -5.02 6.61
C THR A 173 -10.92 -6.51 6.85
N PRO A 174 -10.77 -7.02 8.09
CA PRO A 174 -10.98 -8.42 8.40
C PRO A 174 -12.39 -8.98 8.08
N ILE A 175 -13.38 -8.10 7.98
CA ILE A 175 -14.76 -8.46 7.60
C ILE A 175 -14.95 -8.58 6.08
N ASP A 176 -13.97 -8.12 5.28
CA ASP A 176 -14.01 -8.23 3.84
C ASP A 176 -13.64 -9.65 3.39
N GLN A 177 -14.68 -10.47 3.20
CA GLN A 177 -14.51 -11.86 2.80
C GLN A 177 -13.96 -11.98 1.37
N VAL A 178 -14.29 -11.05 0.47
CA VAL A 178 -13.83 -11.09 -0.92
C VAL A 178 -12.32 -10.92 -0.97
N TRP A 179 -11.80 -9.91 -0.27
CA TRP A 179 -10.36 -9.70 -0.13
C TRP A 179 -9.67 -10.83 0.62
N SER A 180 -10.28 -11.32 1.71
CA SER A 180 -9.73 -12.44 2.47
C SER A 180 -9.54 -13.69 1.62
N GLU A 181 -10.53 -14.03 0.78
CA GLU A 181 -10.42 -15.14 -0.16
C GLU A 181 -9.39 -14.87 -1.26
N LEU A 182 -9.35 -13.65 -1.81
CA LEU A 182 -8.40 -13.27 -2.85
C LEU A 182 -6.95 -13.40 -2.36
N VAL A 183 -6.65 -12.89 -1.16
CA VAL A 183 -5.33 -12.99 -0.54
C VAL A 183 -4.95 -14.44 -0.26
N MET A 184 -5.85 -15.24 0.34
CA MET A 184 -5.57 -16.67 0.57
C MET A 184 -5.29 -17.43 -0.72
N ASN A 185 -6.03 -17.14 -1.80
CA ASN A 185 -5.77 -17.75 -3.10
C ASN A 185 -4.38 -17.34 -3.63
N ALA A 186 -4.05 -16.05 -3.57
CA ALA A 186 -2.76 -15.54 -4.04
C ALA A 186 -1.57 -16.11 -3.25
N MET A 187 -1.71 -16.28 -1.93
CA MET A 187 -0.71 -16.94 -1.08
C MET A 187 -0.44 -18.37 -1.55
N VAL A 188 -1.50 -19.17 -1.71
CA VAL A 188 -1.39 -20.59 -2.06
C VAL A 188 -0.91 -20.79 -3.50
N ASP A 189 -1.17 -19.82 -4.37
CA ASP A 189 -0.71 -19.85 -5.76
C ASP A 189 0.70 -19.24 -5.91
N HIS A 190 1.42 -18.97 -4.81
CA HIS A 190 2.77 -18.41 -4.78
C HIS A 190 2.91 -17.11 -5.60
N LYS A 191 1.87 -16.28 -5.56
CA LYS A 191 1.78 -15.12 -6.44
C LYS A 191 2.87 -14.09 -6.13
N LYS A 192 3.46 -13.55 -7.19
CA LYS A 192 4.34 -12.38 -7.17
C LYS A 192 3.73 -11.28 -8.03
N GLY A 193 3.33 -10.17 -7.42
CA GLY A 193 2.74 -9.00 -8.08
C GLY A 193 1.32 -8.65 -7.63
N TRP A 194 0.66 -7.80 -8.41
CA TRP A 194 -0.58 -7.11 -8.05
C TRP A 194 -1.82 -8.02 -8.03
N ILE A 195 -2.70 -7.83 -7.05
CA ILE A 195 -4.02 -8.45 -6.96
C ILE A 195 -5.12 -7.38 -6.98
N GLU A 196 -6.24 -7.73 -7.64
CA GLU A 196 -7.40 -6.85 -7.78
C GLU A 196 -8.69 -7.62 -7.46
N PRO A 197 -9.65 -7.00 -6.75
CA PRO A 197 -10.86 -7.66 -6.29
C PRO A 197 -11.87 -7.97 -7.42
N HIS A 198 -11.73 -7.31 -8.57
CA HIS A 198 -12.67 -7.41 -9.69
C HIS A 198 -12.26 -8.42 -10.77
N LEU A 199 -11.11 -9.07 -10.63
CA LEU A 199 -10.70 -10.12 -11.55
C LEU A 199 -11.60 -11.36 -11.37
N PRO A 200 -11.95 -12.07 -12.46
CA PRO A 200 -12.70 -13.31 -12.36
C PRO A 200 -12.00 -14.28 -11.41
N LYS A 201 -12.72 -14.73 -10.37
CA LYS A 201 -12.19 -15.74 -9.45
C LYS A 201 -11.85 -17.00 -10.24
N PRO A 202 -10.60 -17.50 -10.17
CA PRO A 202 -10.29 -18.76 -10.81
C PRO A 202 -11.11 -19.87 -10.15
N SER A 203 -11.75 -20.72 -10.96
CA SER A 203 -12.55 -21.84 -10.46
C SER A 203 -11.65 -23.01 -10.10
N HIS A 204 -11.00 -22.92 -8.94
CA HIS A 204 -10.05 -23.96 -8.54
C HIS A 204 -10.71 -25.28 -8.11
N GLY A 205 -12.04 -25.31 -7.92
CA GLY A 205 -12.80 -26.50 -7.49
C GLY A 205 -12.45 -27.03 -6.09
N MET A 206 -11.53 -26.37 -5.37
CA MET A 206 -11.01 -26.73 -4.06
C MET A 206 -10.75 -25.47 -3.23
N SER A 207 -10.95 -25.57 -1.92
CA SER A 207 -10.61 -24.47 -1.00
C SER A 207 -9.10 -24.19 -0.98
N PRO A 208 -8.66 -22.96 -0.69
CA PRO A 208 -7.24 -22.58 -0.63
C PRO A 208 -6.40 -23.55 0.21
N PHE A 209 -6.88 -23.90 1.41
CA PHE A 209 -6.23 -24.88 2.29
C PHE A 209 -5.97 -26.23 1.60
N ARG A 210 -6.98 -26.80 0.92
CA ARG A 210 -6.82 -28.09 0.24
C ARG A 210 -5.83 -28.01 -0.93
N ARG A 211 -5.75 -26.86 -1.60
CA ARG A 211 -4.77 -26.64 -2.68
C ARG A 211 -3.35 -26.56 -2.13
N ALA A 212 -3.15 -25.80 -1.06
CA ALA A 212 -1.86 -25.67 -0.39
C ALA A 212 -1.29 -27.04 -0.01
N MET A 213 -2.15 -27.88 0.58
CA MET A 213 -1.79 -29.25 0.96
C MET A 213 -1.47 -30.18 -0.21
N ARG A 214 -2.01 -29.91 -1.40
CA ARG A 214 -1.81 -30.75 -2.58
C ARG A 214 -0.58 -30.34 -3.39
N ALA A 215 -0.35 -29.04 -3.52
CA ALA A 215 0.70 -28.49 -4.38
C ALA A 215 2.11 -28.81 -3.84
N ASN A 216 2.29 -28.75 -2.51
CA ASN A 216 3.62 -28.85 -1.91
C ASN A 216 3.99 -30.26 -1.42
N GLY A 217 3.25 -31.29 -1.81
CA GLY A 217 3.55 -32.68 -1.40
C GLY A 217 3.52 -32.88 0.12
N THR A 218 2.92 -31.96 0.88
CA THR A 218 2.93 -31.95 2.35
C THR A 218 2.03 -33.02 2.98
N SER A 219 1.36 -33.83 2.16
CA SER A 219 0.53 -34.95 2.62
C SER A 219 1.30 -36.27 2.63
N ARG A 220 1.42 -36.92 3.79
CA ARG A 220 1.95 -38.27 3.95
C ARG A 220 0.83 -39.24 4.32
N ILE A 221 0.79 -40.41 3.69
CA ILE A 221 -0.11 -41.49 4.12
C ILE A 221 0.50 -42.14 5.37
N VAL A 222 -0.26 -42.13 6.47
CA VAL A 222 0.16 -42.71 7.77
C VAL A 222 -0.53 -44.04 8.07
N SER A 223 -1.65 -44.32 7.41
CA SER A 223 -2.33 -45.62 7.44
C SER A 223 -3.03 -45.86 6.12
N GLN A 224 -3.02 -47.11 5.66
CA GLN A 224 -3.72 -47.55 4.47
C GLN A 224 -4.30 -48.94 4.75
N GLU A 225 -5.62 -49.06 4.72
CA GLU A 225 -6.35 -50.31 4.88
C GLU A 225 -7.13 -50.60 3.61
N GLN A 226 -7.09 -51.84 3.14
CA GLN A 226 -7.88 -52.30 2.01
C GLN A 226 -8.98 -53.21 2.57
N ASP A 227 -10.23 -52.85 2.34
CA ASP A 227 -11.35 -53.66 2.80
C ASP A 227 -11.58 -54.89 1.90
N SER A 228 -12.45 -55.80 2.34
CA SER A 228 -12.79 -57.03 1.63
C SER A 228 -13.44 -56.80 0.25
N ASN A 229 -13.80 -55.55 -0.07
CA ASN A 229 -14.39 -55.14 -1.33
C ASN A 229 -13.35 -54.42 -2.22
N GLU A 230 -12.06 -54.58 -1.94
CA GLU A 230 -10.93 -53.92 -2.61
C GLU A 230 -10.89 -52.39 -2.47
N VAL A 231 -11.74 -51.78 -1.62
CA VAL A 231 -11.72 -50.34 -1.42
C VAL A 231 -10.58 -49.99 -0.47
N THR A 232 -9.66 -49.19 -0.98
CA THR A 232 -8.52 -48.68 -0.21
C THR A 232 -8.92 -47.41 0.56
N ARG A 233 -8.90 -47.47 1.89
CA ARG A 233 -9.03 -46.30 2.78
C ARG A 233 -7.64 -45.88 3.23
N SER A 234 -7.31 -44.60 3.09
CA SER A 234 -6.03 -44.06 3.57
C SER A 234 -6.25 -42.89 4.52
N VAL A 235 -5.51 -42.88 5.63
CA VAL A 235 -5.39 -41.73 6.53
C VAL A 235 -4.17 -40.93 6.11
N ARG A 236 -4.37 -39.64 5.82
CA ARG A 236 -3.31 -38.72 5.44
C ARG A 236 -3.03 -37.75 6.59
N GLN A 237 -1.75 -37.64 6.95
CA GLN A 237 -1.23 -36.57 7.78
C GLN A 237 -0.76 -35.46 6.85
N PHE A 238 -1.00 -34.21 7.23
CA PHE A 238 -0.61 -33.06 6.44
C PHE A 238 0.35 -32.18 7.24
N SER A 239 1.41 -31.72 6.59
CA SER A 239 2.38 -30.76 7.12
C SER A 239 2.07 -29.35 6.61
N SER A 240 2.53 -28.34 7.35
CA SER A 240 2.51 -26.95 6.89
C SER A 240 3.39 -26.78 5.65
N TRP A 241 3.07 -25.78 4.83
CA TRP A 241 3.91 -25.36 3.71
C TRP A 241 4.63 -24.06 4.03
N GLY A 242 5.70 -23.74 3.30
CA GLY A 242 6.59 -22.64 3.68
C GLY A 242 7.35 -22.94 4.98
N CYS A 243 7.72 -24.21 5.17
CA CYS A 243 8.56 -24.68 6.26
C CYS A 243 9.68 -25.54 5.67
N ASP A 244 10.80 -25.65 6.38
CA ASP A 244 11.89 -26.52 6.00
C ASP A 244 11.41 -27.97 5.80
N ALA A 245 11.76 -28.54 4.64
CA ALA A 245 11.55 -29.95 4.35
C ALA A 245 12.53 -30.88 5.09
N SER A 246 13.28 -30.38 6.07
CA SER A 246 14.19 -31.16 6.89
C SER A 246 13.57 -31.49 8.25
N VAL A 247 12.85 -32.60 8.31
CA VAL A 247 12.83 -33.47 9.50
C VAL A 247 13.21 -34.87 9.06
#